data_AF-R8BIT4-F1
#
_entry.id   AF-R8BIT4-F1
#
_cell.length_a   1.000
_cell.length_b   1.000
_cell.length_c   1.000
_cell.angle_alpha   90.00
_cell.angle_beta   90.00
_cell.angle_gamma   90.00
#
_symmetry.space_group_name_H-M   'P 1'
#
loop_
_entity.id
_entity.type
_entity.pdbx_description
1 polymer ?
#
loop_
_entity_poly.entity_id
_entity_poly.type
_entity_poly.pdbx_seq_one_letter_code
_entity_poly.pdbx_strand_id
1 'polypeptide(L)'
;MVFEEYQFASYYRGTGPSFNAYRDIQDIFHTPKDVDSIAQLPAEILLLIDSGYSCTTVTPILKGRPLQSAIRRLDVGGKLLTNYLTRLLSLRHYDMRNDTYIVNEMKESACYVALDFKGDLEKTWKGTRGERRDDYVSGGGIAKDYVLPDFHARPMGIVRDYDPMATSRARKLAAAASNEDILTLRNERFTVPELLFNPSDIGMQQPGLADLVMQSLSVLPIGLWPGLLANVVVVGGNSLFEGFIQRLKQEIVLRVPDDCVVRVARPADPITSTWSGAANFSKHEHVHRLAVTKQEYEEHGAQVIARKFAVGLGAD
;
A
#
# COMPACT_ATOMS: atom_id res chain seq x y z
N MET A 1 9.90 5.83 -30.53
CA MET A 1 10.85 5.76 -29.39
C MET A 1 11.45 4.36 -29.12
N VAL A 2 10.74 3.37 -28.55
CA VAL A 2 11.38 2.09 -28.12
C VAL A 2 12.13 1.36 -29.25
N PHE A 3 11.50 1.20 -30.42
CA PHE A 3 12.14 0.57 -31.57
C PHE A 3 13.02 1.55 -32.38
N GLU A 4 12.57 2.79 -32.54
CA GLU A 4 13.22 3.79 -33.40
C GLU A 4 14.48 4.41 -32.79
N GLU A 5 14.45 4.76 -31.51
CA GLU A 5 15.56 5.46 -30.83
C GLU A 5 16.47 4.46 -30.12
N TYR A 6 15.88 3.54 -29.35
CA TYR A 6 16.64 2.59 -28.52
C TYR A 6 16.98 1.27 -29.21
N GLN A 7 16.43 1.02 -30.40
CA GLN A 7 16.79 -0.12 -31.25
C GLN A 7 16.62 -1.49 -30.56
N PHE A 8 15.66 -1.63 -29.64
CA PHE A 8 15.37 -2.92 -28.99
C PHE A 8 14.86 -3.97 -29.99
N ALA A 9 15.28 -5.22 -29.83
CA ALA A 9 14.90 -6.32 -30.72
C ALA A 9 13.43 -6.75 -30.55
N SER A 10 12.91 -6.69 -29.33
CA SER A 10 11.52 -7.00 -29.01
C SER A 10 11.02 -6.15 -27.85
N TYR A 11 9.71 -5.97 -27.78
CA TYR A 11 9.05 -5.15 -26.78
C TYR A 11 7.76 -5.81 -26.31
N TYR A 12 7.51 -5.78 -25.01
CA TYR A 12 6.24 -6.16 -24.41
C TYR A 12 5.80 -5.08 -23.42
N ARG A 13 4.51 -4.76 -23.41
CA ARG A 13 3.88 -3.94 -22.37
C ARG A 13 2.72 -4.70 -21.74
N GLY A 14 2.66 -4.67 -20.42
CA GLY A 14 1.59 -5.26 -19.63
C GLY A 14 1.17 -4.32 -18.50
N THR A 15 0.02 -4.61 -17.88
CA THR A 15 -0.37 -3.92 -16.66
C THR A 15 0.46 -4.43 -15.49
N GLY A 16 1.03 -3.52 -14.70
CA GLY A 16 1.87 -3.84 -13.54
C GLY A 16 1.29 -4.95 -12.65
N PRO A 17 0.03 -4.82 -12.17
CA PRO A 17 -0.64 -5.83 -11.37
C PRO A 17 -0.56 -7.27 -11.91
N SER A 18 -0.70 -7.45 -13.22
CA SER A 18 -0.73 -8.78 -13.85
C SER A 18 0.56 -9.56 -13.66
N PHE A 19 1.69 -8.87 -13.51
CA PHE A 19 2.98 -9.52 -13.28
C PHE A 19 3.07 -10.23 -11.93
N ASN A 20 2.27 -9.81 -10.93
CA ASN A 20 2.24 -10.51 -9.65
C ASN A 20 1.62 -11.92 -9.75
N ALA A 21 0.90 -12.24 -10.82
CA ALA A 21 0.46 -13.61 -11.09
C ALA A 21 1.63 -14.55 -11.42
N TYR A 22 2.81 -14.04 -11.79
CA TYR A 22 4.02 -14.83 -12.06
C TYR A 22 4.91 -14.98 -10.80
N ARG A 23 4.33 -14.75 -9.62
CA ARG A 23 4.94 -15.04 -8.32
C ARG A 23 4.30 -16.31 -7.74
N ASP A 24 5.05 -16.98 -6.88
CA ASP A 24 4.53 -18.12 -6.14
C ASP A 24 3.59 -17.65 -5.04
N ILE A 25 2.29 -17.68 -5.32
CA ILE A 25 1.25 -17.18 -4.41
C ILE A 25 1.19 -18.02 -3.12
N GLN A 26 1.41 -19.33 -3.22
CA GLN A 26 1.36 -20.20 -2.04
C GLN A 26 2.54 -19.95 -1.08
N ASP A 27 3.70 -19.54 -1.62
CA ASP A 27 4.83 -19.07 -0.81
C ASP A 27 4.46 -17.83 0.00
N ILE A 28 3.80 -16.86 -0.63
CA ILE A 28 3.35 -15.62 0.04
C ILE A 28 2.40 -15.94 1.21
N PHE A 29 1.55 -16.94 1.06
CA PHE A 29 0.65 -17.39 2.12
C PHE A 29 1.27 -18.38 3.12
N HIS A 30 2.54 -18.75 2.96
CA HIS A 30 3.25 -19.72 3.80
C HIS A 30 2.50 -21.06 3.89
N THR A 31 1.83 -21.45 2.80
CA THR A 31 1.12 -22.74 2.73
C THR A 31 2.17 -23.85 2.70
N PRO A 32 2.05 -24.91 3.52
CA PRO A 32 2.92 -26.08 3.43
C PRO A 32 2.90 -26.64 2.01
N LYS A 33 4.08 -26.86 1.45
CA LYS A 33 4.28 -27.45 0.12
C LYS A 33 4.89 -28.82 0.25
N ASP A 34 4.44 -29.75 -0.59
CA ASP A 34 5.18 -30.98 -0.83
C ASP A 34 6.49 -30.63 -1.54
N VAL A 35 7.56 -31.37 -1.22
CA VAL A 35 8.94 -31.05 -1.64
C VAL A 35 9.10 -30.93 -3.16
N ASP A 36 8.23 -31.59 -3.93
CA ASP A 36 8.26 -31.62 -5.40
C ASP A 36 7.19 -30.73 -6.07
N SER A 37 6.41 -29.96 -5.31
CA SER A 37 5.36 -29.11 -5.91
C SER A 37 5.97 -27.88 -6.57
N ILE A 38 6.01 -27.88 -7.91
CA ILE A 38 6.41 -26.71 -8.70
C ILE A 38 5.21 -25.76 -8.81
N ALA A 39 5.41 -24.48 -8.49
CA ALA A 39 4.37 -23.47 -8.66
C ALA A 39 3.97 -23.34 -10.14
N GLN A 40 2.71 -23.60 -10.44
CA GLN A 40 2.16 -23.34 -11.77
C GLN A 40 2.01 -21.83 -11.97
N LEU A 41 2.78 -21.30 -12.92
CA LEU A 41 2.74 -19.88 -13.30
C LEU A 41 2.07 -19.75 -14.68
N PRO A 42 1.26 -18.72 -14.92
CA PRO A 42 0.76 -17.76 -13.92
C PRO A 42 -0.24 -18.39 -12.95
N ALA A 43 -0.39 -17.79 -11.77
CA ALA A 43 -1.41 -18.14 -10.80
C ALA A 43 -2.80 -18.15 -11.45
N GLU A 44 -3.58 -19.19 -11.15
CA GLU A 44 -4.91 -19.38 -11.76
C GLU A 44 -5.88 -18.28 -11.36
N ILE A 45 -5.91 -17.87 -10.09
CA ILE A 45 -6.81 -16.84 -9.60
C ILE A 45 -6.14 -16.03 -8.49
N LEU A 46 -6.24 -14.71 -8.57
CA LEU A 46 -5.58 -13.78 -7.66
C LEU A 46 -6.38 -12.49 -7.56
N LEU A 47 -6.62 -11.99 -6.35
CA LEU A 47 -7.09 -10.63 -6.14
C LEU A 47 -5.91 -9.77 -5.68
N LEU A 48 -5.37 -8.95 -6.57
CA LEU A 48 -4.25 -8.07 -6.22
C LEU A 48 -4.76 -6.72 -5.73
N ILE A 49 -4.23 -6.26 -4.60
CA ILE A 49 -4.40 -4.91 -4.09
C ILE A 49 -3.04 -4.20 -4.14
N ASP A 50 -2.86 -3.29 -5.08
CA ASP A 50 -1.64 -2.49 -5.21
C ASP A 50 -1.85 -1.13 -4.57
N SER A 51 -1.32 -0.94 -3.36
CA SER A 51 -1.38 0.32 -2.62
C SER A 51 -0.06 1.08 -2.74
N GLY A 52 0.02 1.91 -3.78
CA GLY A 52 1.23 2.63 -4.17
C GLY A 52 1.30 4.08 -3.69
N TYR A 53 2.25 4.82 -4.28
CA TYR A 53 2.50 6.22 -3.93
C TYR A 53 1.33 7.15 -4.28
N SER A 54 0.76 7.06 -5.47
CA SER A 54 -0.27 8.03 -5.90
C SER A 54 -1.71 7.56 -5.71
N CYS A 55 -1.94 6.24 -5.75
CA CYS A 55 -3.27 5.65 -5.71
C CYS A 55 -3.19 4.20 -5.24
N THR A 56 -4.34 3.64 -4.90
CA THR A 56 -4.52 2.21 -4.60
C THR A 56 -5.44 1.57 -5.64
N THR A 57 -5.08 0.40 -6.16
CA THR A 57 -5.88 -0.30 -7.17
C THR A 57 -6.20 -1.72 -6.73
N VAL A 58 -7.43 -2.17 -7.00
CA VAL A 58 -7.88 -3.54 -6.80
C VAL A 58 -8.05 -4.17 -8.17
N THR A 59 -7.24 -5.19 -8.45
CA THR A 59 -7.16 -5.86 -9.75
C THR A 59 -7.37 -7.37 -9.56
N PRO A 60 -8.59 -7.88 -9.83
CA PRO A 60 -8.82 -9.32 -9.93
C PRO A 60 -8.17 -9.87 -11.21
N ILE A 61 -7.45 -10.97 -11.07
CA ILE A 61 -6.65 -11.61 -12.11
C ILE A 61 -7.05 -13.08 -12.19
N LEU A 62 -7.28 -13.56 -13.41
CA LEU A 62 -7.59 -14.95 -13.73
C LEU A 62 -6.60 -15.45 -14.79
N LYS A 63 -5.81 -16.47 -14.47
CA LYS A 63 -4.80 -17.09 -15.34
C LYS A 63 -3.85 -16.06 -15.94
N GLY A 64 -3.36 -15.14 -15.11
CA GLY A 64 -2.51 -14.01 -15.51
C GLY A 64 -3.20 -12.89 -16.29
N ARG A 65 -4.53 -12.95 -16.50
CA ARG A 65 -5.30 -11.91 -17.19
C ARG A 65 -6.09 -11.06 -16.18
N PRO A 66 -5.95 -9.72 -16.21
CA PRO A 66 -6.76 -8.85 -15.36
C PRO A 66 -8.20 -8.80 -15.88
N LEU A 67 -9.18 -8.94 -14.98
CA LEU A 67 -10.60 -8.81 -15.30
C LEU A 67 -10.98 -7.32 -15.34
N GLN A 68 -10.83 -6.71 -16.52
CA GLN A 68 -10.92 -5.26 -16.73
C GLN A 68 -12.20 -4.62 -16.17
N SER A 69 -13.36 -5.28 -16.33
CA SER A 69 -14.65 -4.77 -15.83
C SER A 69 -14.71 -4.65 -14.31
N ALA A 70 -13.89 -5.41 -13.60
CA ALA A 70 -13.83 -5.48 -12.15
C ALA A 70 -12.66 -4.70 -11.54
N ILE A 71 -11.81 -4.07 -12.34
CA ILE A 71 -10.73 -3.23 -11.80
C ILE A 71 -11.36 -2.01 -11.12
N ARG A 72 -10.90 -1.72 -9.91
CA ARG A 72 -11.33 -0.54 -9.15
C ARG A 72 -10.11 0.24 -8.68
N ARG A 73 -10.26 1.56 -8.61
CA ARG A 73 -9.20 2.48 -8.22
C ARG A 73 -9.72 3.40 -7.12
N LEU A 74 -8.88 3.56 -6.10
CA LEU A 74 -9.00 4.53 -5.03
C LEU A 74 -7.89 5.56 -5.21
N ASP A 75 -8.24 6.85 -5.24
CA ASP A 75 -7.26 7.93 -5.44
C ASP A 75 -6.49 8.30 -4.17
N VAL A 76 -6.70 7.55 -3.09
CA VAL A 76 -5.88 7.60 -1.89
C VAL A 76 -4.64 6.71 -2.07
N GLY A 77 -3.48 7.35 -1.98
CA GLY A 77 -2.16 6.70 -1.95
C GLY A 77 -1.21 7.44 -1.00
N GLY A 78 0.03 6.97 -0.92
CA GLY A 78 1.04 7.49 0.01
C GLY A 78 1.30 8.99 -0.09
N LYS A 79 1.20 9.60 -1.28
CA LYS A 79 1.34 11.05 -1.51
C LYS A 79 0.24 11.84 -0.80
N LEU A 80 -1.01 11.37 -0.90
CA LEU A 80 -2.13 12.02 -0.21
C LEU A 80 -1.95 11.91 1.30
N LEU A 81 -1.52 10.74 1.79
CA LEU A 81 -1.24 10.52 3.22
C LEU A 81 -0.13 11.46 3.72
N THR A 82 0.99 11.55 2.99
CA THR A 82 2.09 12.46 3.34
C THR A 82 1.62 13.91 3.34
N ASN A 83 0.90 14.37 2.32
CA ASN A 83 0.36 15.74 2.27
C ASN A 83 -0.61 16.05 3.40
N TYR A 84 -1.46 15.08 3.76
CA TYR A 84 -2.41 15.22 4.85
C TYR A 84 -1.68 15.30 6.20
N LEU A 85 -0.67 14.44 6.43
CA LEU A 85 0.18 14.52 7.60
C LEU A 85 0.91 15.86 7.67
N THR A 86 1.50 16.34 6.57
CA THR A 86 2.15 17.66 6.49
C THR A 86 1.20 18.76 6.95
N ARG A 87 -0.05 18.75 6.48
CA ARG A 87 -1.06 19.74 6.90
C ARG A 87 -1.37 19.65 8.39
N LEU A 88 -1.52 18.44 8.95
CA LEU A 88 -1.78 18.27 10.38
C LEU A 88 -0.61 18.77 11.24
N LEU A 89 0.62 18.46 10.83
CA LEU A 89 1.84 18.88 11.52
C LEU A 89 2.05 20.40 11.44
N SER A 90 1.88 21.00 10.26
CA SER A 90 1.98 22.46 10.07
C SER A 90 0.95 23.25 10.90
N LEU A 91 -0.20 22.66 11.24
CA LEU A 91 -1.21 23.31 12.08
C LEU A 91 -0.91 23.19 13.58
N ARG A 92 -0.27 22.11 14.03
CA ARG A 92 -0.07 21.81 15.47
C ARG A 92 1.33 22.15 15.97
N HIS A 93 2.33 22.09 15.09
CA HIS A 93 3.75 22.17 15.43
C HIS A 93 4.45 23.24 14.58
N TYR A 94 5.34 22.80 13.69
CA TYR A 94 6.17 23.61 12.81
C TYR A 94 5.66 23.50 11.38
N ASP A 95 5.88 24.54 10.59
CA ASP A 95 5.51 24.50 9.19
C ASP A 95 6.42 23.56 8.38
N MET A 96 5.94 22.35 8.10
CA MET A 96 6.64 21.31 7.35
C MET A 96 6.27 21.28 5.86
N ARG A 97 5.61 22.33 5.33
CA ARG A 97 5.11 22.35 3.93
C ARG A 97 6.22 22.21 2.89
N ASN A 98 7.43 22.69 3.20
CA ASN A 98 8.58 22.59 2.30
C ASN A 98 9.38 21.30 2.49
N ASP A 99 9.20 20.60 3.62
CA ASP A 99 10.00 19.47 4.06
C ASP A 99 9.24 18.14 3.97
N THR A 100 8.56 17.93 2.84
CA THR A 100 7.70 16.75 2.61
C THR A 100 8.46 15.42 2.68
N TYR A 101 9.77 15.42 2.44
CA TYR A 101 10.62 14.24 2.60
C TYR A 101 10.68 13.77 4.06
N ILE A 102 10.92 14.69 5.00
CA ILE A 102 10.97 14.39 6.44
C ILE A 102 9.60 13.87 6.89
N VAL A 103 8.51 14.48 6.41
CA VAL A 103 7.16 14.01 6.73
C VAL A 103 6.89 12.60 6.19
N ASN A 104 7.45 12.25 5.02
CA ASN A 104 7.33 10.90 4.49
C ASN A 104 8.09 9.88 5.35
N GLU A 105 9.31 10.20 5.79
CA GLU A 105 10.11 9.37 6.70
C GLU A 105 9.41 9.19 8.05
N MET A 106 8.87 10.28 8.60
CA MET A 106 8.04 10.25 9.82
C MET A 106 6.84 9.33 9.67
N LYS A 107 6.13 9.42 8.54
CA LYS A 107 4.97 8.58 8.24
C LYS A 107 5.38 7.11 8.19
N GLU A 108 6.45 6.77 7.46
CA GLU A 108 6.92 5.38 7.30
C GLU A 108 7.42 4.79 8.62
N SER A 109 8.03 5.60 9.48
CA SER A 109 8.64 5.14 10.74
C SER A 109 7.66 5.11 11.91
N ALA A 110 6.69 6.03 11.96
CA ALA A 110 5.83 6.21 13.14
C ALA A 110 4.36 5.87 12.91
N CYS A 111 3.82 5.97 11.69
CA CYS A 111 2.40 5.71 11.45
C CYS A 111 2.09 4.21 11.36
N TYR A 112 0.86 3.84 11.70
CA TYR A 112 0.36 2.47 11.66
C TYR A 112 -1.15 2.46 11.37
N VAL A 113 -1.68 1.31 10.96
CA VAL A 113 -3.13 1.11 10.79
C VAL A 113 -3.71 0.54 12.08
N ALA A 114 -4.65 1.27 12.69
CA ALA A 114 -5.33 0.81 13.90
C ALA A 114 -6.29 -0.36 13.62
N LEU A 115 -6.28 -1.37 14.48
CA LEU A 115 -7.28 -2.45 14.43
C LEU A 115 -8.61 -2.00 15.06
N ASP A 116 -8.53 -1.25 16.16
CA ASP A 116 -9.68 -0.60 16.80
C ASP A 116 -9.46 0.93 16.78
N PHE A 117 -10.00 1.56 15.75
CA PHE A 117 -9.88 3.01 15.56
C PHE A 117 -10.54 3.79 16.71
N LYS A 118 -11.69 3.33 17.22
CA LYS A 118 -12.45 4.05 18.24
C LYS A 118 -11.71 3.99 19.58
N GLY A 119 -11.23 2.81 19.98
CA GLY A 119 -10.44 2.66 21.21
C GLY A 119 -9.15 3.48 21.20
N ASP A 120 -8.43 3.49 20.08
CA ASP A 120 -7.21 4.30 19.96
C ASP A 120 -7.50 5.82 19.94
N LEU A 121 -8.65 6.23 19.39
CA LEU A 121 -9.10 7.61 19.46
C LEU A 121 -9.46 8.02 20.90
N GLU A 122 -10.09 7.15 21.68
CA GLU A 122 -10.40 7.41 23.09
C GLU A 122 -9.15 7.60 23.96
N LYS A 123 -8.11 6.78 23.75
CA LYS A 123 -6.82 6.90 24.46
C LYS A 123 -6.11 8.22 24.14
N THR A 124 -6.27 8.74 22.93
CA THR A 124 -5.67 10.00 22.50
C THR A 124 -6.52 11.23 22.83
N TRP A 125 -7.70 11.04 23.44
CA TRP A 125 -8.56 12.14 23.82
C TRP A 125 -8.07 12.82 25.10
N LYS A 126 -7.83 14.14 25.01
CA LYS A 126 -7.31 14.97 26.11
C LYS A 126 -8.25 15.05 27.32
N GLY A 127 -9.54 14.78 27.15
CA GLY A 127 -10.57 15.02 28.16
C GLY A 127 -11.14 16.45 28.10
N THR A 128 -12.09 16.72 29.00
CA THR A 128 -12.79 18.01 29.12
C THR A 128 -11.88 19.08 29.73
N ARG A 129 -12.21 20.35 29.50
CA ARG A 129 -11.41 21.50 29.93
C ARG A 129 -11.21 21.51 31.46
N GLY A 130 -10.00 21.17 31.90
CA GLY A 130 -9.59 21.21 33.32
C GLY A 130 -8.99 19.89 33.82
N GLU A 131 -9.44 18.76 33.28
CA GLU A 131 -8.98 17.43 33.66
C GLU A 131 -8.33 16.75 32.46
N ARG A 132 -7.02 16.50 32.56
CA ARG A 132 -6.32 15.69 31.56
C ARG A 132 -6.45 14.24 31.95
N ARG A 133 -6.88 13.40 31.01
CA ARG A 133 -6.92 11.95 31.20
C ARG A 133 -5.52 11.37 31.33
N ASP A 134 -5.37 10.36 32.19
CA ASP A 134 -4.10 9.69 32.44
C ASP A 134 -3.53 9.03 31.17
N ASP A 135 -4.39 8.45 30.33
CA ASP A 135 -4.00 7.87 29.04
C ASP A 135 -3.40 8.94 28.11
N TYR A 136 -3.99 10.13 28.06
CA TYR A 136 -3.46 11.23 27.26
C TYR A 136 -2.12 11.74 27.80
N VAL A 137 -1.99 11.83 29.12
CA VAL A 137 -0.78 12.32 29.78
C VAL A 137 0.36 11.32 29.63
N SER A 138 0.11 10.03 29.83
CA SER A 138 1.08 8.94 29.65
C SER A 138 1.40 8.65 28.18
N GLY A 139 0.56 9.13 27.25
CA GLY A 139 0.67 8.86 25.83
C GLY A 139 -0.03 7.58 25.38
N GLY A 140 -0.59 6.79 26.30
CA GLY A 140 -1.46 5.64 26.00
C GLY A 140 -0.84 4.57 25.11
N GLY A 141 0.49 4.48 25.06
CA GLY A 141 1.24 3.64 24.11
C GLY A 141 1.19 4.10 22.65
N ILE A 142 0.46 5.18 22.36
CA ILE A 142 0.25 5.74 21.02
C ILE A 142 1.14 6.95 20.77
N ALA A 143 1.42 7.78 21.77
CA ALA A 143 2.30 8.92 21.55
C ALA A 143 3.73 8.44 21.26
N LYS A 144 4.40 9.07 20.29
CA LYS A 144 5.82 8.88 19.99
C LYS A 144 6.48 10.23 19.76
N ASP A 145 7.73 10.35 20.15
CA ASP A 145 8.53 11.54 19.91
C ASP A 145 9.44 11.32 18.69
N TYR A 146 9.35 12.21 17.70
CA TYR A 146 10.20 12.20 16.52
C TYR A 146 11.26 13.28 16.66
N VAL A 147 12.52 12.87 16.71
CA VAL A 147 13.66 13.79 16.69
C VAL A 147 13.94 14.15 15.24
N LEU A 148 13.86 15.44 14.91
CA LEU A 148 14.13 15.93 13.57
C LEU A 148 15.61 15.70 13.21
N PRO A 149 15.89 15.41 11.93
CA PRO A 149 17.27 15.31 11.45
C PRO A 149 18.01 16.64 11.65
N ASP A 150 19.29 16.54 11.93
CA ASP A 150 20.22 17.66 11.99
C ASP A 150 21.18 17.53 10.81
N PHE A 151 21.23 18.54 9.95
CA PHE A 151 22.09 18.58 8.76
C PHE A 151 23.57 18.30 9.05
N HIS A 152 24.03 18.52 10.28
CA HIS A 152 25.43 18.31 10.65
C HIS A 152 25.74 16.90 11.16
N ALA A 153 24.84 16.28 11.92
CA ALA A 153 25.13 15.05 12.65
C ALA A 153 24.24 13.87 12.27
N ARG A 154 23.01 14.12 11.79
CA ARG A 154 21.98 13.09 11.60
C ARG A 154 21.12 13.41 10.38
N PRO A 155 21.39 12.77 9.24
CA PRO A 155 20.61 13.00 8.02
C PRO A 155 19.17 12.47 8.12
N MET A 156 18.90 11.53 9.03
CA MET A 156 17.59 10.91 9.26
C MET A 156 17.09 11.21 10.67
N GLY A 157 15.78 11.32 10.80
CA GLY A 157 15.12 11.46 12.09
C GLY A 157 15.05 10.15 12.86
N ILE A 158 14.73 10.24 14.15
CA ILE A 158 14.67 9.08 15.05
C ILE A 158 13.35 9.08 15.81
N VAL A 159 12.61 7.97 15.74
CA VAL A 159 11.42 7.74 16.55
C VAL A 159 11.84 7.23 17.94
N ARG A 160 11.33 7.87 18.99
CA ARG A 160 11.52 7.49 20.38
C ARG A 160 10.15 7.25 21.05
N ASP A 161 10.16 6.47 22.11
CA ASP A 161 9.00 6.37 23.00
C ASP A 161 8.68 7.74 23.61
N TYR A 162 7.39 8.05 23.74
CA TYR A 162 6.96 9.30 24.32
C TYR A 162 7.29 9.35 25.81
N ASP A 163 8.00 10.40 26.22
CA ASP A 163 8.29 10.67 27.62
C ASP A 163 7.38 11.80 28.15
N PRO A 164 6.43 11.50 29.06
CA PRO A 164 5.55 12.51 29.63
C PRO A 164 6.29 13.55 30.48
N MET A 165 7.39 13.16 31.14
CA MET A 165 8.18 14.03 32.02
C MET A 165 9.01 15.05 31.23
N ALA A 166 9.46 14.65 30.03
CA ALA A 166 10.14 15.51 29.07
C ALA A 166 9.28 16.66 28.53
N THR A 167 7.95 16.64 28.74
CA THR A 167 7.03 17.71 28.31
C THR A 167 6.93 18.91 29.28
N SER A 168 7.44 18.80 30.51
CA SER A 168 7.40 19.88 31.51
C SER A 168 8.46 20.97 31.21
N ARG A 169 8.53 22.06 31.99
CA ARG A 169 9.51 23.18 31.85
C ARG A 169 10.95 22.74 31.52
N ALA A 170 11.32 21.50 31.86
CA ALA A 170 12.53 20.83 31.43
C ALA A 170 12.75 20.82 29.90
N ARG A 171 11.74 20.72 29.01
CA ARG A 171 11.93 20.75 27.54
C ARG A 171 12.52 22.08 27.06
N LYS A 172 12.10 23.22 27.64
CA LYS A 172 12.65 24.55 27.28
C LYS A 172 14.08 24.76 27.79
N LEU A 173 14.45 24.12 28.90
CA LEU A 173 15.79 24.19 29.49
C LEU A 173 16.75 23.13 28.92
N ALA A 174 16.25 21.95 28.56
CA ALA A 174 17.00 20.84 27.99
C ALA A 174 17.15 20.97 26.47
N ALA A 175 16.16 21.49 25.74
CA ALA A 175 16.35 21.88 24.33
C ALA A 175 17.32 23.07 24.18
N ALA A 176 17.53 23.85 25.25
CA ALA A 176 18.59 24.85 25.30
C ALA A 176 19.98 24.22 25.59
N ALA A 177 20.04 22.96 26.04
CA ALA A 177 21.28 22.23 26.36
C ALA A 177 21.63 21.14 25.32
N SER A 178 20.63 20.55 24.67
CA SER A 178 20.76 19.65 23.52
C SER A 178 20.01 20.26 22.34
N ASN A 179 20.69 20.53 21.24
CA ASN A 179 20.19 21.20 20.03
C ASN A 179 19.20 20.33 19.21
N GLU A 180 18.41 19.46 19.86
CA GLU A 180 17.50 18.51 19.22
C GLU A 180 16.09 19.09 19.13
N ASP A 181 15.59 19.28 17.91
CA ASP A 181 14.18 19.60 17.69
C ASP A 181 13.33 18.32 17.71
N ILE A 182 12.36 18.26 18.62
CA ILE A 182 11.53 17.07 18.84
C ILE A 182 10.07 17.40 18.56
N LEU A 183 9.42 16.57 17.75
CA LEU A 183 8.00 16.66 17.41
C LEU A 183 7.24 15.45 17.98
N THR A 184 6.22 15.70 18.79
CA THR A 184 5.42 14.63 19.41
C THR A 184 4.22 14.26 18.53
N LEU A 185 4.23 13.05 17.97
CA LEU A 185 3.14 12.48 17.18
C LEU A 185 2.14 11.74 18.08
N ARG A 186 0.84 11.95 17.86
CA ARG A 186 -0.22 11.30 18.65
C ARG A 186 -1.21 10.60 17.72
N ASN A 187 -2.42 11.14 17.59
CA ASN A 187 -3.48 10.51 16.82
C ASN A 187 -3.20 10.53 15.31
N GLU A 188 -2.35 11.45 14.84
CA GLU A 188 -1.90 11.51 13.45
C GLU A 188 -1.26 10.19 12.98
N ARG A 189 -0.70 9.40 13.91
CA ARG A 189 -0.07 8.12 13.61
C ARG A 189 -1.03 7.11 12.98
N PHE A 190 -2.29 7.10 13.40
CA PHE A 190 -3.30 6.16 12.89
C PHE A 190 -4.42 6.85 12.11
N THR A 191 -4.73 8.13 12.37
CA THR A 191 -5.74 8.85 11.60
C THR A 191 -5.31 9.13 10.17
N VAL A 192 -4.01 9.24 9.89
CA VAL A 192 -3.53 9.43 8.52
C VAL A 192 -3.70 8.14 7.71
N PRO A 193 -3.19 6.97 8.11
CA PRO A 193 -3.44 5.71 7.38
C PRO A 193 -4.92 5.30 7.30
N GLU A 194 -5.77 5.73 8.26
CA GLU A 194 -7.22 5.47 8.22
C GLU A 194 -7.87 5.99 6.93
N LEU A 195 -7.31 7.00 6.26
CA LEU A 195 -7.84 7.50 4.99
C LEU A 195 -7.86 6.45 3.86
N LEU A 196 -7.09 5.36 3.96
CA LEU A 196 -7.20 4.22 3.04
C LEU A 196 -8.48 3.39 3.27
N PHE A 197 -9.01 3.43 4.50
CA PHE A 197 -10.21 2.70 4.93
C PHE A 197 -11.44 3.60 4.97
N ASN A 198 -11.29 4.89 5.28
CA ASN A 198 -12.37 5.88 5.35
C ASN A 198 -11.96 7.22 4.68
N PRO A 199 -11.92 7.30 3.33
CA PRO A 199 -11.58 8.54 2.61
C PRO A 199 -12.57 9.70 2.86
N SER A 200 -13.80 9.38 3.27
CA SER A 200 -14.87 10.35 3.54
C SER A 200 -14.51 11.35 4.64
N ASP A 201 -13.59 11.00 5.54
CA ASP A 201 -13.19 11.85 6.67
C ASP A 201 -12.53 13.16 6.23
N ILE A 202 -12.00 13.21 5.01
CA ILE A 202 -11.46 14.42 4.38
C ILE A 202 -12.36 14.97 3.26
N GLY A 203 -13.60 14.48 3.17
CA GLY A 203 -14.59 14.89 2.17
C GLY A 203 -14.42 14.23 0.80
N MET A 204 -13.59 13.20 0.67
CA MET A 204 -13.49 12.44 -0.58
C MET A 204 -14.69 11.49 -0.73
N GLN A 205 -15.43 11.63 -1.83
CA GLN A 205 -16.55 10.77 -2.19
C GLN A 205 -16.07 9.46 -2.85
N GLN A 206 -15.20 8.72 -2.16
CA GLN A 206 -14.69 7.42 -2.59
C GLN A 206 -14.87 6.38 -1.49
N PRO A 207 -15.11 5.11 -1.85
CA PRO A 207 -15.24 4.03 -0.88
C PRO A 207 -13.88 3.73 -0.22
N GLY A 208 -13.94 3.20 1.00
CA GLY A 208 -12.78 2.58 1.65
C GLY A 208 -12.28 1.35 0.91
N LEU A 209 -11.09 0.87 1.27
CA LEU A 209 -10.44 -0.26 0.60
C LEU A 209 -11.29 -1.55 0.60
N ALA A 210 -11.96 -1.87 1.70
CA ALA A 210 -12.80 -3.06 1.79
C ALA A 210 -14.07 -2.95 0.93
N ASP A 211 -14.71 -1.77 0.91
CA ASP A 211 -15.87 -1.52 0.04
C ASP A 211 -15.47 -1.49 -1.44
N LEU A 212 -14.26 -1.00 -1.76
CA LEU A 212 -13.69 -1.04 -3.09
C LEU A 212 -13.48 -2.49 -3.59
N VAL A 213 -13.05 -3.40 -2.70
CA VAL A 213 -12.99 -4.83 -2.97
C VAL A 213 -14.38 -5.39 -3.26
N MET A 214 -15.39 -5.04 -2.46
CA MET A 214 -16.77 -5.48 -2.72
C MET A 214 -17.33 -4.95 -4.04
N GLN A 215 -17.05 -3.71 -4.40
CA GLN A 215 -17.42 -3.13 -5.70
C GLN A 215 -16.72 -3.82 -6.89
N SER A 216 -15.53 -4.37 -6.66
CA SER A 216 -14.80 -5.18 -7.64
C SER A 216 -15.46 -6.56 -7.80
N LEU A 217 -15.76 -7.23 -6.69
CA LEU A 217 -16.38 -8.55 -6.67
C LEU A 217 -17.82 -8.55 -7.19
N SER A 218 -18.60 -7.51 -6.91
CA SER A 218 -20.03 -7.44 -7.25
C SER A 218 -20.34 -7.48 -8.75
N VAL A 219 -19.38 -7.11 -9.59
CA VAL A 219 -19.53 -7.18 -11.05
C VAL A 219 -19.03 -8.51 -11.65
N LEU A 220 -18.47 -9.39 -10.82
CA LEU A 220 -17.96 -10.70 -11.21
C LEU A 220 -18.97 -11.81 -10.89
N PRO A 221 -18.97 -12.91 -11.65
CA PRO A 221 -19.75 -14.10 -11.31
C PRO A 221 -19.40 -14.60 -9.89
N ILE A 222 -20.43 -14.93 -9.11
CA ILE A 222 -20.29 -15.34 -7.71
C ILE A 222 -19.38 -16.57 -7.52
N GLY A 223 -19.31 -17.46 -8.52
CA GLY A 223 -18.41 -18.62 -8.50
C GLY A 223 -16.91 -18.29 -8.46
N LEU A 224 -16.51 -17.07 -8.84
CA LEU A 224 -15.12 -16.62 -8.75
C LEU A 224 -14.73 -16.10 -7.36
N TRP A 225 -15.72 -15.74 -6.52
CA TRP A 225 -15.47 -15.06 -5.26
C TRP A 225 -14.63 -15.89 -4.28
N PRO A 226 -14.92 -17.18 -4.04
CA PRO A 226 -14.12 -17.98 -3.10
C PRO A 226 -12.65 -18.05 -3.50
N GLY A 227 -12.36 -18.21 -4.79
CA GLY A 227 -10.98 -18.27 -5.29
C GLY A 227 -10.24 -16.93 -5.20
N LEU A 228 -10.93 -15.81 -5.48
CA LEU A 228 -10.36 -14.46 -5.33
C LEU A 228 -10.11 -14.11 -3.87
N LEU A 229 -11.08 -14.37 -2.98
CA LEU A 229 -11.00 -14.07 -1.55
C LEU A 229 -10.00 -14.97 -0.81
N ALA A 230 -9.81 -16.21 -1.26
CA ALA A 230 -8.79 -17.11 -0.72
C ALA A 230 -7.36 -16.76 -1.17
N ASN A 231 -7.20 -15.81 -2.12
CA ASN A 231 -5.92 -15.42 -2.70
C ASN A 231 -5.82 -13.89 -2.84
N VAL A 232 -6.06 -13.14 -1.75
CA VAL A 232 -5.86 -11.68 -1.73
C VAL A 232 -4.40 -11.37 -1.43
N VAL A 233 -3.69 -10.77 -2.38
CA VAL A 233 -2.30 -10.34 -2.21
C VAL A 233 -2.22 -8.83 -2.25
N VAL A 234 -1.58 -8.25 -1.23
CA VAL A 234 -1.36 -6.81 -1.13
C VAL A 234 0.10 -6.50 -1.47
N VAL A 235 0.31 -5.55 -2.38
CA VAL A 235 1.63 -5.03 -2.77
C VAL A 235 1.67 -3.50 -2.68
N GLY A 236 2.85 -2.93 -2.87
CA GLY A 236 3.07 -1.48 -2.83
C GLY A 236 3.49 -0.97 -1.44
N GLY A 237 3.99 0.27 -1.40
CA GLY A 237 4.62 0.85 -0.21
C GLY A 237 3.70 1.04 0.98
N ASN A 238 2.41 1.36 0.79
CA ASN A 238 1.51 1.57 1.93
C ASN A 238 1.16 0.25 2.64
N SER A 239 1.36 -0.90 1.99
CA SER A 239 1.20 -2.20 2.64
C SER A 239 2.20 -2.44 3.77
N LEU A 240 3.24 -1.60 3.90
CA LEU A 240 4.24 -1.66 4.95
C LEU A 240 3.74 -1.17 6.31
N PHE A 241 2.63 -0.43 6.36
CA PHE A 241 2.05 -0.03 7.64
C PHE A 241 1.73 -1.26 8.51
N GLU A 242 2.13 -1.19 9.78
CA GLU A 242 1.77 -2.19 10.77
C GLU A 242 0.24 -2.27 10.89
N GLY A 243 -0.31 -3.48 11.02
CA GLY A 243 -1.75 -3.70 11.12
C GLY A 243 -2.52 -3.65 9.80
N PHE A 244 -1.91 -3.23 8.69
CA PHE A 244 -2.60 -3.06 7.40
C PHE A 244 -3.30 -4.35 6.93
N ILE A 245 -2.58 -5.47 6.95
CA ILE A 245 -3.08 -6.76 6.45
C ILE A 245 -4.18 -7.30 7.37
N GLN A 246 -3.98 -7.21 8.68
CA GLN A 246 -4.93 -7.66 9.69
C GLN A 246 -6.23 -6.87 9.63
N ARG A 247 -6.15 -5.53 9.56
CA ARG A 247 -7.31 -4.64 9.44
C ARG A 247 -8.07 -4.90 8.15
N LEU A 248 -7.37 -4.98 7.01
CA LEU A 248 -8.01 -5.25 5.72
C LEU A 248 -8.72 -6.60 5.71
N LYS A 249 -8.10 -7.65 6.26
CA LYS A 249 -8.73 -8.96 6.39
C LYS A 249 -10.01 -8.88 7.23
N GLN A 250 -9.96 -8.26 8.40
CA GLN A 250 -11.14 -8.10 9.28
C GLN A 250 -12.28 -7.39 8.55
N GLU A 251 -11.98 -6.31 7.84
CA GLU A 251 -12.98 -5.54 7.12
C GLU A 251 -13.59 -6.24 5.91
N ILE A 252 -12.81 -7.04 5.18
CA ILE A 252 -13.32 -7.85 4.06
C ILE A 252 -14.22 -8.96 4.60
N VAL A 253 -13.81 -9.67 5.66
CA VAL A 253 -14.60 -10.76 6.28
C VAL A 253 -15.99 -10.27 6.68
N LEU A 254 -16.10 -9.05 7.23
CA LEU A 254 -17.39 -8.48 7.64
C LEU A 254 -18.34 -8.14 6.47
N ARG A 255 -17.87 -8.19 5.22
CA ARG A 255 -18.62 -7.77 4.03
C ARG A 255 -18.91 -8.88 3.04
N VAL A 256 -18.31 -10.06 3.21
CA VAL A 256 -18.48 -11.21 2.33
C VAL A 256 -19.30 -12.31 3.02
N PRO A 257 -19.93 -13.23 2.27
CA PRO A 257 -20.62 -14.37 2.87
C PRO A 257 -19.69 -15.25 3.73
N ASP A 258 -20.21 -15.80 4.82
CA ASP A 258 -19.46 -16.61 5.80
C ASP A 258 -18.81 -17.87 5.18
N ASP A 259 -19.38 -18.39 4.08
CA ASP A 259 -18.85 -19.55 3.34
C ASP A 259 -17.52 -19.25 2.63
N CYS A 260 -17.17 -17.97 2.43
CA CYS A 260 -15.96 -17.57 1.73
C CYS A 260 -14.76 -17.46 2.69
N VAL A 261 -13.74 -18.30 2.47
CA VAL A 261 -12.47 -18.18 3.21
C VAL A 261 -11.68 -16.98 2.71
N VAL A 262 -11.50 -15.97 3.56
CA VAL A 262 -10.69 -14.78 3.25
C VAL A 262 -9.26 -14.94 3.74
N ARG A 263 -8.31 -14.94 2.79
CA ARG A 263 -6.86 -14.93 3.07
C ARG A 263 -6.25 -13.69 2.44
N VAL A 264 -5.66 -12.85 3.28
CA VAL A 264 -4.91 -11.65 2.86
C VAL A 264 -3.47 -11.82 3.28
N ALA A 265 -2.54 -11.66 2.34
CA ALA A 265 -1.12 -11.72 2.62
C ALA A 265 -0.35 -10.66 1.84
N ARG A 266 0.86 -10.40 2.33
CA ARG A 266 1.84 -9.49 1.73
C ARG A 266 3.12 -10.28 1.49
N PRO A 267 3.77 -10.14 0.33
CA PRO A 267 5.09 -10.74 0.12
C PRO A 267 6.12 -10.10 1.06
N ALA A 268 7.27 -10.77 1.23
CA ALA A 268 8.37 -10.26 2.07
C ALA A 268 8.85 -8.86 1.61
N ASP A 269 8.99 -8.67 0.30
CA ASP A 269 9.23 -7.36 -0.31
C ASP A 269 8.05 -6.96 -1.21
N PRO A 270 7.09 -6.17 -0.69
CA PRO A 270 5.92 -5.70 -1.45
C PRO A 270 6.24 -4.57 -2.42
N ILE A 271 7.38 -3.88 -2.28
CA ILE A 271 7.76 -2.76 -3.14
C ILE A 271 8.25 -3.31 -4.48
N THR A 272 9.12 -4.33 -4.43
CA THR A 272 9.71 -4.91 -5.65
C THR A 272 8.93 -6.11 -6.20
N SER A 273 7.89 -6.60 -5.51
CA SER A 273 7.11 -7.79 -5.91
C SER A 273 6.66 -7.76 -7.37
N THR A 274 6.11 -6.63 -7.84
CA THR A 274 5.66 -6.46 -9.22
C THR A 274 6.83 -6.59 -10.21
N TRP A 275 7.99 -6.02 -9.87
CA TRP A 275 9.19 -6.11 -10.70
C TRP A 275 9.74 -7.53 -10.72
N SER A 276 9.81 -8.21 -9.58
CA SER A 276 10.21 -9.62 -9.51
C SER A 276 9.25 -10.52 -10.29
N GLY A 277 7.95 -10.24 -10.24
CA GLY A 277 6.94 -10.91 -11.06
C GLY A 277 7.18 -10.70 -12.56
N ALA A 278 7.55 -9.48 -12.97
CA ALA A 278 7.88 -9.19 -14.36
C ALA A 278 9.19 -9.90 -14.81
N ALA A 279 10.17 -10.01 -13.91
CA ALA A 279 11.41 -10.76 -14.15
C ALA A 279 11.19 -12.28 -14.23
N ASN A 280 10.18 -12.80 -13.52
CA ASN A 280 9.74 -14.19 -13.68
C ASN A 280 8.97 -14.38 -14.99
N PHE A 281 8.07 -13.45 -15.30
CA PHE A 281 7.33 -13.44 -16.56
C PHE A 281 8.30 -13.48 -17.74
N SER A 282 9.34 -12.65 -17.77
CA SER A 282 10.29 -12.58 -18.90
C SER A 282 11.01 -13.88 -19.22
N LYS A 283 11.08 -14.83 -18.28
CA LYS A 283 11.65 -16.18 -18.47
C LYS A 283 10.63 -17.21 -18.92
N HIS A 284 9.34 -16.87 -18.90
CA HIS A 284 8.24 -17.77 -19.25
C HIS A 284 8.11 -17.93 -20.77
N GLU A 285 7.78 -19.13 -21.24
CA GLU A 285 7.69 -19.46 -22.67
C GLU A 285 6.73 -18.57 -23.47
N HIS A 286 5.67 -18.10 -22.80
CA HIS A 286 4.66 -17.24 -23.41
C HIS A 286 5.16 -15.85 -23.81
N VAL A 287 6.27 -15.36 -23.25
CA VAL A 287 6.78 -14.00 -23.53
C VAL A 287 7.05 -13.79 -25.00
N HIS A 288 7.69 -14.76 -25.65
CA HIS A 288 8.04 -14.66 -27.07
C HIS A 288 6.81 -14.55 -27.96
N ARG A 289 5.68 -15.17 -27.57
CA ARG A 289 4.43 -15.08 -28.32
C ARG A 289 3.74 -13.72 -28.14
N LEU A 290 3.91 -13.10 -26.98
CA LEU A 290 3.19 -11.88 -26.60
C LEU A 290 3.96 -10.61 -26.95
N ALA A 291 5.29 -10.69 -27.03
CA ALA A 291 6.12 -9.59 -27.44
C ALA A 291 5.88 -9.23 -28.92
N VAL A 292 6.07 -7.95 -29.23
CA VAL A 292 6.16 -7.43 -30.59
C VAL A 292 7.63 -7.42 -30.96
N THR A 293 8.00 -7.98 -32.12
CA THR A 293 9.37 -7.90 -32.62
C THR A 293 9.58 -6.60 -33.39
N LYS A 294 10.84 -6.17 -33.51
CA LYS A 294 11.18 -4.99 -34.31
C LYS A 294 10.74 -5.14 -35.78
N GLN A 295 10.90 -6.34 -36.35
CA GLN A 295 10.46 -6.63 -37.72
C GLN A 295 8.93 -6.46 -37.88
N GLU A 296 8.14 -7.03 -36.96
CA GLU A 296 6.68 -6.85 -36.98
C GLU A 296 6.27 -5.37 -36.91
N TYR A 297 7.01 -4.57 -36.11
CA TYR A 297 6.80 -3.14 -36.00
C TYR A 297 7.19 -2.37 -37.27
N GLU A 298 8.28 -2.72 -37.94
CA GLU A 298 8.70 -2.08 -39.20
C GLU A 298 7.70 -2.36 -40.33
N GLU A 299 7.11 -3.57 -40.36
CA GLU A 299 6.15 -3.98 -41.38
C GLU A 299 4.76 -3.33 -41.20
N HIS A 300 4.27 -3.25 -39.96
CA HIS A 300 2.88 -2.85 -39.68
C HIS A 300 2.75 -1.54 -38.89
N GLY A 301 3.88 -0.94 -38.51
CA GLY A 301 3.94 0.25 -37.67
C GLY A 301 3.34 0.08 -36.28
N ALA A 302 2.92 1.21 -35.70
CA ALA A 302 2.35 1.28 -34.36
C ALA A 302 1.02 0.54 -34.19
N GLN A 303 0.34 0.15 -35.27
CA GLN A 303 -0.96 -0.53 -35.20
C GLN A 303 -0.83 -1.94 -34.60
N VAL A 304 0.27 -2.65 -34.86
CA VAL A 304 0.52 -3.98 -34.27
C VAL A 304 0.66 -3.89 -32.75
N ILE A 305 1.31 -2.85 -32.23
CA ILE A 305 1.43 -2.57 -30.80
C ILE A 305 0.04 -2.36 -30.19
N ALA A 306 -0.80 -1.53 -30.81
CA ALA A 306 -2.15 -1.28 -30.33
C ALA A 306 -2.98 -2.58 -30.30
N ARG A 307 -2.92 -3.38 -31.37
CA ARG A 307 -3.66 -4.63 -31.50
C ARG A 307 -3.19 -5.72 -30.53
N LYS A 308 -1.90 -6.08 -30.52
CA LYS A 308 -1.36 -7.16 -29.66
C LYS A 308 -1.58 -6.85 -28.18
N PHE A 309 -1.32 -5.61 -27.76
CA PHE A 309 -1.41 -5.26 -26.34
C PHE A 309 -2.81 -4.87 -25.86
N ALA A 310 -3.76 -4.58 -26.77
CA ALA A 310 -5.17 -4.40 -26.39
C ALA A 310 -5.86 -5.76 -26.12
N VAL A 311 -5.45 -6.81 -26.84
CA VAL A 311 -6.04 -8.16 -26.72
C VAL A 311 -5.55 -8.89 -25.46
N GLY A 312 -4.38 -8.51 -24.92
CA GLY A 312 -3.81 -9.12 -23.73
C GLY A 312 -3.30 -10.55 -23.98
N LEU A 313 -2.97 -11.26 -22.89
CA LEU A 313 -2.52 -12.65 -22.94
C LEU A 313 -3.60 -13.55 -23.53
N GLY A 314 -3.45 -14.06 -24.76
CA GLY A 314 -4.10 -15.27 -25.29
C GLY A 314 -5.43 -15.13 -26.05
N ALA A 315 -5.36 -14.53 -27.24
CA ALA A 315 -6.23 -14.93 -28.35
C ALA A 315 -5.50 -16.01 -29.16
N ASP A 316 -5.51 -17.24 -28.63
CA ASP A 316 -5.55 -18.44 -29.46
C ASP A 316 -7.00 -18.96 -29.41
#